data_AF-A0A820JMS3-F1
#
_entry.id   AF-A0A820JMS3-F1
#
_cell.length_a   1.000
_cell.length_b   1.000
_cell.length_c   1.000
_cell.angle_alpha   90.00
_cell.angle_beta   90.00
_cell.angle_gamma   90.00
#
_symmetry.space_group_name_H-M   'P 1'
#
loop_
_entity.id
_entity.type
_entity.pdbx_description
1 polymer ?
#
loop_
_entity_poly.entity_id
_entity_poly.type
_entity_poly.pdbx_seq_one_letter_code
_entity_poly.pdbx_strand_id
1 'polypeptide(L)'
;MPRKKVPVSTIDPETGGISMKRSDPWMNNFNEYIISACRSNMDIKFIWTGNDTKALVYYITDYVTKMSLSFHDTFSLVQKSITSLQNPNNPMDTENVIEKSRKLVLRCYNALASQQELSGVQVASYLMSCDAHCTA
;
A
#
# COMPACT_ATOMS: atom_id res chain seq x y z
N MET A 1 1.47 -2.43 20.86
CA MET A 1 1.49 -1.92 22.26
C MET A 1 0.43 -2.69 23.04
N PRO A 2 0.71 -3.09 24.29
CA PRO A 2 -0.25 -3.82 25.11
C PRO A 2 -1.50 -2.95 25.35
N ARG A 3 -2.68 -3.50 25.10
CA ARG A 3 -3.97 -2.82 25.32
C ARG A 3 -4.50 -3.14 26.70
N LYS A 4 -5.30 -2.23 27.26
CA LYS A 4 -5.94 -2.41 28.57
C LYS A 4 -6.82 -3.68 28.54
N LYS A 5 -6.60 -4.58 29.50
CA LYS A 5 -7.50 -5.72 29.73
C LYS A 5 -8.81 -5.20 30.30
N VAL A 6 -9.91 -5.62 29.70
CA VAL A 6 -11.27 -5.32 30.17
C VAL A 6 -12.00 -6.66 30.36
N PRO A 7 -12.57 -6.93 31.55
CA PRO A 7 -13.19 -8.23 31.83
C PRO A 7 -14.55 -8.42 31.15
N VAL A 8 -15.22 -7.33 30.79
CA VAL A 8 -16.55 -7.30 30.16
C VAL A 8 -16.55 -6.25 29.05
N SER A 9 -17.29 -6.49 27.96
CA SER A 9 -17.46 -5.49 26.93
C SER A 9 -18.40 -4.40 27.42
N THR A 10 -17.97 -3.14 27.38
CA THR A 10 -18.72 -1.98 27.87
C THR A 10 -18.74 -0.87 26.84
N ILE A 11 -19.82 -0.09 26.85
CA ILE A 11 -19.95 1.14 26.07
C ILE A 11 -19.95 2.28 27.07
N ASP A 12 -19.06 3.25 26.87
CA ASP A 12 -19.06 4.48 27.66
C ASP A 12 -20.24 5.37 27.21
N PRO A 13 -21.21 5.67 28.09
CA PRO A 13 -22.38 6.45 27.74
C PRO A 13 -22.07 7.92 27.40
N GLU A 14 -20.95 8.48 27.88
CA GLU A 14 -20.62 9.89 27.61
C GLU A 14 -19.85 10.06 26.29
N THR A 15 -18.88 9.19 26.03
CA THR A 15 -18.01 9.29 24.84
C THR A 15 -18.47 8.41 23.68
N GLY A 16 -19.37 7.46 23.93
CA GLY A 16 -19.73 6.41 22.97
C GLY A 16 -18.62 5.38 22.74
N GLY A 17 -17.53 5.43 23.52
CA GLY A 17 -16.38 4.56 23.37
C GLY A 17 -16.70 3.10 23.67
N ILE A 18 -16.45 2.21 22.71
CA ILE A 18 -16.65 0.76 22.87
C ILE A 18 -15.36 0.11 23.34
N SER A 19 -15.41 -0.53 24.50
CA SER A 19 -14.34 -1.38 25.03
C SER A 19 -14.77 -2.83 24.96
N MET A 20 -14.02 -3.67 24.25
CA MET A 20 -14.30 -5.11 24.15
C MET A 20 -13.57 -5.89 25.24
N LYS A 21 -14.20 -6.97 25.73
CA LYS A 21 -13.57 -7.95 26.60
C LYS A 21 -12.31 -8.53 25.94
N ARG A 22 -11.23 -8.65 26.71
CA ARG A 22 -9.96 -9.25 26.26
C ARG A 22 -9.34 -10.17 27.32
N SER A 23 -8.82 -11.32 26.88
CA SER A 23 -8.07 -12.26 27.74
C SER A 23 -6.59 -11.88 27.87
N ASP A 24 -5.99 -11.38 26.78
CA ASP A 24 -4.57 -11.04 26.69
C ASP A 24 -4.35 -9.60 26.19
N PRO A 25 -3.36 -8.83 26.73
CA PRO A 25 -3.11 -7.45 26.30
C PRO A 25 -2.55 -7.33 24.88
N TRP A 26 -1.93 -8.39 24.37
CA TRP A 26 -1.33 -8.43 23.03
C TRP A 26 -2.34 -8.87 21.96
N MET A 27 -3.54 -9.26 22.38
CA MET A 27 -4.61 -9.63 21.47
C MET A 27 -5.30 -8.39 20.90
N ASN A 28 -5.33 -8.29 19.58
CA ASN A 28 -6.10 -7.29 18.87
C ASN A 28 -7.61 -7.55 19.01
N ASN A 29 -8.40 -6.54 18.70
CA ASN A 29 -9.84 -6.76 18.54
C ASN A 29 -10.07 -7.57 17.27
N PHE A 30 -10.89 -8.61 17.37
CA PHE A 30 -11.25 -9.47 16.26
C PHE A 30 -12.73 -9.82 16.34
N ASN A 31 -13.27 -10.28 15.22
CA ASN A 31 -14.58 -10.90 15.14
C ASN A 31 -14.40 -12.39 14.82
N GLU A 32 -15.06 -13.26 15.58
CA GLU A 32 -14.90 -14.72 15.46
C GLU A 32 -15.31 -15.26 14.07
N TYR A 33 -16.35 -14.68 13.47
CA TYR A 33 -16.83 -15.10 12.15
C TYR A 33 -15.87 -14.63 11.05
N ILE A 34 -15.45 -13.37 11.12
CA ILE A 34 -14.56 -12.80 10.10
C ILE A 34 -13.17 -13.44 10.18
N ILE A 35 -12.63 -13.71 11.38
CA ILE A 35 -11.31 -14.36 11.50
C ILE A 35 -11.35 -15.79 10.94
N SER A 36 -12.47 -16.50 11.17
CA SER A 36 -12.68 -17.84 10.63
C SER A 36 -12.79 -17.83 9.11
N ALA A 37 -13.49 -16.86 8.53
CA ALA A 37 -13.68 -16.74 7.09
C ALA A 37 -12.39 -16.30 6.37
N CYS A 38 -11.77 -15.22 6.83
CA CYS A 38 -10.60 -14.61 6.18
C CYS A 38 -9.28 -15.31 6.53
N ARG A 39 -9.25 -16.09 7.62
CA ARG A 39 -8.06 -16.81 8.12
C ARG A 39 -6.79 -15.95 8.20
N SER A 40 -6.99 -14.65 8.43
CA SER A 40 -5.96 -13.62 8.40
C SER A 40 -6.00 -12.79 9.68
N ASN A 41 -4.87 -12.21 10.05
CA ASN A 41 -4.77 -11.36 11.24
C ASN A 41 -5.74 -10.17 11.12
N MET A 42 -6.45 -9.85 12.20
CA MET A 42 -7.39 -8.74 12.25
C MET A 42 -7.04 -7.74 13.36
N ASP A 43 -7.31 -6.47 13.09
CA ASP A 43 -7.32 -5.40 14.08
C ASP A 43 -8.53 -4.49 13.88
N ILE A 44 -9.62 -4.78 14.58
CA ILE A 44 -10.88 -4.02 14.48
C ILE A 44 -10.86 -2.84 15.45
N LYS A 45 -11.08 -1.62 14.95
CA LYS A 45 -11.21 -0.41 15.78
C LYS A 45 -12.55 0.26 15.52
N PHE A 46 -13.28 0.53 16.60
CA PHE A 46 -14.51 1.32 16.54
C PHE A 46 -14.16 2.81 16.49
N ILE A 47 -14.86 3.55 15.64
CA ILE A 47 -14.64 4.98 15.41
C ILE A 47 -15.92 5.71 15.75
N TRP A 48 -15.96 6.33 16.92
CA TRP A 48 -17.13 7.04 17.43
C TRP A 48 -16.87 8.52 17.66
N THR A 49 -15.62 8.91 17.92
CA THR A 49 -15.25 10.31 18.17
C THR A 49 -14.61 10.96 16.95
N GLY A 50 -14.78 12.27 16.81
CA GLY A 50 -14.13 13.03 15.74
C GLY A 50 -12.60 12.97 15.79
N ASN A 51 -12.01 12.74 16.98
CA ASN A 51 -10.57 12.56 17.13
C ASN A 51 -10.11 11.20 16.57
N ASP A 52 -10.88 10.13 16.81
CA ASP A 52 -10.61 8.82 16.22
C ASP A 52 -10.76 8.86 14.69
N THR A 53 -11.78 9.57 14.18
CA THR A 53 -11.97 9.75 12.74
C THR A 53 -10.81 10.51 12.12
N LYS A 54 -10.34 11.59 12.76
CA LYS A 54 -9.17 12.34 12.29
C LYS A 54 -7.92 11.44 12.26
N ALA A 55 -7.68 10.67 13.32
CA ALA A 55 -6.57 9.73 13.38
C ALA A 55 -6.66 8.65 12.30
N LEU A 56 -7.87 8.14 12.02
CA LEU A 56 -8.10 7.20 10.92
C LEU A 56 -7.78 7.83 9.56
N VAL A 57 -8.26 9.04 9.30
CA VAL A 57 -8.01 9.72 8.03
C VAL A 57 -6.52 9.91 7.83
N TYR A 58 -5.78 10.38 8.85
CA TYR A 58 -4.31 10.46 8.76
C TYR A 58 -3.67 9.11 8.50
N TYR A 59 -4.11 8.06 9.19
CA TYR A 59 -3.58 6.72 9.00
C TYR A 59 -3.82 6.19 7.57
N ILE A 60 -5.04 6.33 7.05
CA ILE A 60 -5.38 5.91 5.68
C ILE A 60 -4.59 6.74 4.67
N THR A 61 -4.57 8.08 4.84
CA THR A 61 -3.83 8.96 3.94
C THR A 61 -2.36 8.59 3.92
N ASP A 62 -1.70 8.47 5.08
CA ASP A 62 -0.29 8.08 5.18
C ASP A 62 -0.02 6.72 4.52
N TYR A 63 -0.94 5.77 4.68
CA TYR A 63 -0.81 4.46 4.05
C TYR A 63 -0.99 4.51 2.53
N VAL A 64 -1.96 5.27 2.04
CA VAL A 64 -2.23 5.43 0.60
C VAL A 64 -1.15 6.26 -0.09
N THR A 65 -0.61 7.28 0.59
CA THR A 65 0.48 8.11 0.07
C THR A 65 1.86 7.50 0.26
N LYS A 66 1.96 6.37 0.97
CA LYS A 66 3.21 5.62 1.12
C LYS A 66 3.69 5.20 -0.27
N MET A 67 4.74 5.86 -0.74
CA MET A 67 5.34 5.55 -2.04
C MET A 67 5.78 4.08 -2.05
N SER A 68 5.35 3.34 -3.08
CA SER A 68 5.72 1.93 -3.26
C SER A 68 7.21 1.76 -3.60
N LEU A 69 7.86 2.80 -4.12
CA LEU A 69 9.26 2.77 -4.51
C LEU A 69 10.05 3.85 -3.77
N SER A 70 11.20 3.47 -3.19
CA SER A 70 12.13 4.41 -2.59
C SER A 70 12.61 5.40 -3.67
N PHE A 71 12.64 6.69 -3.34
CA PHE A 71 13.10 7.73 -4.27
C PHE A 71 14.52 7.44 -4.81
N HIS A 72 15.37 6.81 -3.99
CA HIS A 72 16.71 6.39 -4.37
C HIS A 72 16.70 5.40 -5.54
N ASP A 73 15.77 4.45 -5.54
CA ASP A 73 15.71 3.39 -6.54
C ASP A 73 15.20 3.94 -7.88
N THR A 74 14.15 4.76 -7.84
CA THR A 74 13.66 5.56 -8.96
C THR A 74 14.78 6.37 -9.60
N PHE A 75 15.57 7.09 -8.80
CA PHE A 75 16.67 7.91 -9.28
C PHE A 75 17.75 7.07 -9.95
N SER A 76 18.17 5.97 -9.32
CA SER A 76 19.17 5.06 -9.87
C SER A 76 18.74 4.48 -11.23
N LEU A 77 17.45 4.22 -11.40
CA LEU A 77 16.86 3.66 -12.61
C LEU A 77 16.81 4.67 -13.76
N VAL A 78 16.46 5.93 -13.44
CA VAL A 78 16.53 7.04 -14.39
C VAL A 78 17.98 7.29 -14.82
N GLN A 79 18.93 7.28 -13.88
CA GLN A 79 20.35 7.43 -14.19
C GLN A 79 20.85 6.32 -15.12
N LYS A 80 20.52 5.05 -14.84
CA LYS A 80 20.82 3.92 -15.74
C LYS A 80 20.22 4.12 -17.14
N SER A 81 18.99 4.64 -17.23
CA SER A 81 18.31 4.91 -18.49
C SER A 81 19.03 5.99 -19.32
N ILE A 82 19.54 7.04 -18.65
CA ILE A 82 20.32 8.12 -19.27
C ILE A 82 21.69 7.59 -19.75
N THR A 83 22.43 6.87 -18.91
CA THR A 83 23.75 6.32 -19.27
C THR A 83 23.64 5.33 -20.44
N SER A 84 22.58 4.52 -20.47
CA SER A 84 22.29 3.61 -21.60
C SER A 84 22.07 4.34 -22.93
N LEU A 85 21.54 5.57 -22.90
CA LEU A 85 21.36 6.40 -24.10
C LEU A 85 22.62 7.16 -24.53
N GLN A 86 23.52 7.45 -23.59
CA GLN A 86 24.81 8.09 -23.85
C GLN A 86 25.88 7.12 -24.37
N ASN A 87 25.59 5.81 -24.40
CA ASN A 87 26.52 4.83 -24.94
C ASN A 87 26.79 5.09 -26.45
N PRO A 88 28.07 5.26 -26.85
CA PRO A 88 28.43 5.67 -28.21
C PRO A 88 28.17 4.62 -29.31
N ASN A 89 27.78 3.40 -28.94
CA ASN A 89 27.40 2.34 -29.89
C ASN A 89 25.91 2.33 -30.27
N ASN A 90 25.13 3.31 -29.80
CA ASN A 90 23.71 3.39 -30.10
C ASN A 90 23.54 4.10 -31.46
N PRO A 91 22.84 3.51 -32.46
CA PRO A 91 22.70 4.06 -33.82
C PRO A 91 21.78 5.30 -33.91
N MET A 92 21.78 6.12 -32.85
CA MET A 92 20.82 7.19 -32.59
C MET A 92 21.40 8.59 -32.85
N ASP A 93 22.63 8.67 -33.37
CA ASP A 93 23.34 9.92 -33.60
C ASP A 93 22.83 10.72 -34.81
N THR A 94 21.90 10.15 -35.58
CA THR A 94 21.28 10.77 -36.76
C THR A 94 19.84 11.24 -36.52
N GLU A 95 19.27 11.03 -35.32
CA GLU A 95 17.86 11.35 -35.03
C GLU A 95 17.64 12.79 -34.53
N ASN A 96 16.48 13.37 -34.87
CA ASN A 96 16.05 14.68 -34.40
C ASN A 96 16.02 14.73 -32.86
N VAL A 97 16.41 15.87 -32.28
CA VAL A 97 16.44 16.11 -30.82
C VAL A 97 15.10 15.77 -30.14
N ILE A 98 13.99 15.99 -30.84
CA ILE A 98 12.63 15.68 -30.38
C ILE A 98 12.40 14.17 -30.24
N GLU A 99 12.89 13.36 -31.18
CA GLU A 99 12.73 11.90 -31.10
C GLU A 99 13.61 11.29 -30.01
N LYS A 100 14.81 11.85 -29.84
CA LYS A 100 15.73 11.49 -28.76
C LYS A 100 15.11 11.74 -27.37
N SER A 101 14.44 12.87 -27.17
CA SER A 101 13.76 13.17 -25.91
C SER A 101 12.54 12.29 -25.67
N ARG A 102 11.74 11.99 -26.70
CA ARG A 102 10.62 11.04 -26.59
C ARG A 102 11.09 9.65 -26.20
N LYS A 103 12.17 9.14 -26.82
CA LYS A 103 12.74 7.83 -26.48
C LYS A 103 13.32 7.79 -25.07
N LEU A 104 13.91 8.88 -24.58
CA LEU A 104 14.38 9.00 -23.20
C LEU A 104 13.21 8.87 -22.22
N VAL A 105 12.14 9.65 -22.41
CA VAL A 105 10.95 9.59 -21.55
C VAL A 105 10.33 8.19 -21.58
N LEU A 106 10.20 7.58 -22.76
CA LEU A 106 9.64 6.24 -22.91
C LEU A 106 10.49 5.17 -22.21
N ARG A 107 11.82 5.25 -22.28
CA ARG A 107 12.73 4.33 -21.58
C ARG A 107 12.65 4.50 -20.07
N CYS A 108 12.68 5.73 -19.57
CA CYS A 108 12.51 5.99 -18.14
C CYS A 108 11.16 5.44 -17.65
N TYR A 109 10.08 5.67 -18.39
CA TYR A 109 8.77 5.13 -18.07
C TYR A 109 8.76 3.60 -18.06
N ASN A 110 9.28 2.94 -19.11
CA ASN A 110 9.31 1.48 -19.18
C ASN A 110 10.19 0.87 -18.09
N ALA A 111 11.31 1.50 -17.76
CA ALA A 111 12.15 1.07 -16.65
C ALA A 111 11.38 1.15 -15.33
N LEU A 112 10.75 2.30 -15.04
CA LEU A 112 9.94 2.49 -13.82
C LEU A 112 8.78 1.50 -13.74
N ALA A 113 8.05 1.31 -14.84
CA ALA A 113 6.95 0.35 -14.92
C ALA A 113 7.44 -1.08 -14.69
N SER A 114 8.60 -1.47 -15.20
CA SER A 114 9.17 -2.81 -15.00
C SER A 114 9.61 -3.11 -13.58
N GLN A 115 9.96 -2.07 -12.80
CA GLN A 115 10.43 -2.18 -11.42
C GLN A 115 9.35 -1.81 -10.41
N GLN A 116 8.11 -1.57 -10.87
CA GLN A 116 7.00 -1.28 -9.99
C GLN A 116 6.61 -2.54 -9.22
N GLU A 117 6.70 -2.48 -7.89
CA GLU A 117 6.22 -3.55 -7.03
C GLU A 117 4.68 -3.64 -7.10
N LEU A 118 4.18 -4.84 -7.38
CA LEU A 118 2.75 -5.15 -7.33
C LEU A 118 2.39 -5.76 -5.98
N SER A 119 1.20 -5.47 -5.47
CA SER A 119 0.72 -6.11 -4.24
C SER A 119 0.57 -7.61 -4.47
N GLY A 120 1.00 -8.42 -3.51
CA GLY A 120 0.87 -9.89 -3.59
C GLY A 120 -0.57 -10.36 -3.82
N VAL A 121 -1.56 -9.60 -3.34
CA VAL A 121 -2.99 -9.88 -3.60
C VAL A 121 -3.35 -9.67 -5.08
N GLN A 122 -2.80 -8.63 -5.72
CA GLN A 122 -3.00 -8.38 -7.15
C GLN A 122 -2.38 -9.50 -7.99
N VAL A 123 -1.16 -9.92 -7.63
CA VAL A 123 -0.47 -11.03 -8.30
C VAL A 123 -1.24 -12.34 -8.13
N ALA A 124 -1.68 -12.65 -6.90
CA ALA A 124 -2.48 -13.85 -6.64
C ALA A 124 -3.80 -13.84 -7.41
N SER A 125 -4.52 -12.71 -7.45
CA SER A 125 -5.77 -12.58 -8.22
C SER A 125 -5.55 -12.80 -9.71
N TYR A 126 -4.46 -12.23 -10.26
CA TYR A 126 -4.08 -12.42 -11.66
C TYR A 126 -3.75 -13.89 -11.96
N LEU A 127 -2.97 -14.55 -11.10
CA LEU A 127 -2.61 -15.96 -11.25
C LEU A 127 -3.81 -16.90 -11.12
N MET A 128 -4.79 -16.56 -10.28
CA MET A 128 -6.00 -17.35 -10.09
C MET A 128 -7.02 -17.16 -11.23
N SER A 129 -6.73 -16.33 -12.23
CA SER A 129 -7.70 -15.93 -13.27
C SER A 129 -9.03 -15.46 -12.67
N CYS A 130 -8.97 -14.90 -11.45
CA CYS A 130 -10.12 -14.22 -10.87
C CYS A 130 -10.24 -12.89 -11.59
N ASP A 131 -11.08 -12.87 -12.64
CA ASP A 131 -11.53 -11.62 -13.25
C ASP A 131 -12.03 -10.70 -12.12
N ALA A 132 -11.61 -9.44 -12.19
CA ALA A 132 -11.78 -8.42 -11.15
C ALA A 132 -13.26 -7.99 -10.99
N HIS A 133 -14.14 -8.94 -10.70
CA HIS A 133 -15.58 -8.75 -10.52
C HIS A 133 -16.03 -8.85 -9.07
N CYS A 134 -15.12 -9.11 -8.13
CA CYS A 134 -15.42 -9.08 -6.70
C CYS A 134 -14.63 -7.98 -6.00
N THR A 135 -15.00 -6.72 -6.26
CA THR A 135 -14.87 -5.67 -5.25
C THR A 135 -15.98 -5.89 -4.23
N ALA A 136 -15.62 -6.37 -3.04
CA ALA A 136 -16.44 -6.29 -1.84
C ALA A 136 -16.04 -5.04 -1.04
#